data_AF-A0A969P6Q3-F1
#
_entry.id   AF-A0A969P6Q3-F1
#
_cell.length_a   1.000
_cell.length_b   1.000
_cell.length_c   1.000
_cell.angle_alpha   90.00
_cell.angle_beta   90.00
_cell.angle_gamma   90.00
#
_symmetry.space_group_name_H-M   'P 1'
#
loop_
_entity.id
_entity.type
_entity.pdbx_description
1 polymer ?
#
loop_
_entity_poly.entity_id
_entity_poly.type
_entity_poly.pdbx_seq_one_letter_code
_entity_poly.pdbx_strand_id
1 'polypeptide(L)' 'MQSRSTVRTNVIIFTILGLVVALLIHFLVLSSPRYNWLDNDSSWFSTPSAFIDNTTMLVLYLRALII' A
#
# COMPACT_ATOMS: atom_id res chain seq x y z
N MET A 1 25.60 38.39 20.43
CA MET A 1 25.14 38.66 19.04
C MET A 1 24.87 37.30 18.40
N GLN A 2 23.61 36.87 18.30
CA GLN A 2 23.26 35.58 17.71
C GLN A 2 23.43 35.69 16.19
N SER A 3 24.33 34.89 15.62
CA SER A 3 24.58 34.90 14.18
C SER A 3 23.28 34.61 13.44
N ARG A 4 22.83 35.56 12.60
CA ARG A 4 21.65 35.43 11.75
C ARG A 4 21.72 34.17 10.85
N SER A 5 22.92 33.62 10.64
CA SER A 5 23.15 32.34 9.96
C SER A 5 22.62 31.13 10.74
N THR A 6 22.81 31.08 12.06
CA THR A 6 22.37 29.98 12.91
C THR A 6 20.85 29.80 12.88
N VAL A 7 20.10 30.91 12.85
CA VAL A 7 18.63 30.87 12.77
C VAL A 7 18.17 30.25 11.44
N ARG A 8 18.79 30.63 10.31
CA ARG A 8 18.46 30.09 8.99
C ARG A 8 18.79 28.60 8.89
N THR A 9 19.95 28.19 9.41
CA THR A 9 20.36 26.79 9.45
C THR A 9 19.38 25.94 10.26
N ASN A 10 18.94 26.43 11.43
CA ASN A 10 17.95 25.71 12.25
C ASN A 10 16.62 25.53 11.50
N VAL A 11 16.11 26.57 10.83
CA VAL A 11 14.86 26.48 10.06
C VAL A 11 14.99 25.44 8.94
N ILE A 12 16.12 25.41 8.24
CA ILE A 12 16.39 24.43 7.18
C ILE A 12 16.41 23.01 7.76
N ILE A 13 17.13 22.80 8.86
CA ILE A 13 17.23 21.49 9.53
C ILE A 13 15.85 21.01 9.98
N PHE A 14 15.05 21.86 10.63
CA PHE A 14 13.70 21.50 11.06
C PHE A 14 12.79 21.16 9.88
N THR A 15 12.92 21.89 8.77
CA THR A 15 12.14 21.60 7.55
C THR A 15 12.51 20.25 6.96
N ILE A 16 13.81 19.95 6.86
CA ILE A 16 14.29 18.66 6.33
C ILE A 16 13.87 17.51 7.25
N LEU A 17 14.06 17.66 8.57
CA LEU A 17 13.65 16.65 9.54
C LEU A 17 12.14 16.41 9.49
N GLY A 18 11.33 17.46 9.43
CA GLY A 18 9.87 17.35 9.29
C GLY A 18 9.46 16.65 7.98
N LEU A 19 10.13 16.97 6.87
CA LEU A 19 9.87 16.35 5.57
C LEU A 19 10.22 14.87 5.56
N VAL A 20 11.35 14.48 6.13
CA VAL A 20 11.77 13.07 6.25
C VAL A 20 10.74 12.30 7.09
N VAL A 21 10.31 12.84 8.23
CA VAL A 21 9.29 12.21 9.09
C VAL A 21 7.95 12.09 8.35
N ALA A 22 7.52 13.12 7.62
CA ALA A 22 6.26 13.08 6.86
C ALA A 22 6.28 12.02 5.75
N LEU A 23 7.40 11.89 5.03
CA LEU A 23 7.58 10.86 4.01
C LEU A 23 7.61 9.46 4.64
N LEU A 24 8.33 9.27 5.75
CA LEU A 24 8.37 8.00 6.48
C LEU A 24 6.98 7.54 6.92
N ILE A 25 6.16 8.45 7.46
CA ILE A 25 4.79 8.14 7.86
C ILE A 25 3.95 7.70 6.65
N HIS A 26 4.04 8.42 5.52
CA HIS A 26 3.33 8.04 4.29
C HIS A 26 3.74 6.64 3.81
N PHE A 27 5.05 6.35 3.77
CA PHE A 27 5.54 5.02 3.39
C PHE A 27 5.04 3.93 4.34
N LEU A 28 5.00 4.19 5.64
CA LEU A 28 4.55 3.21 6.64
C LEU A 28 3.04 2.93 6.54
N VAL A 29 2.24 3.96 6.31
CA VAL A 29 0.79 3.83 6.07
C VAL A 29 0.53 3.03 4.79
N LEU A 30 1.21 3.36 3.70
CA LEU A 30 1.08 2.65 2.41
C LEU A 30 1.63 1.22 2.46
N SER A 31 2.65 0.94 3.26
CA SER A 31 3.18 -0.41 3.41
C SER A 31 2.29 -1.33 4.26
N SER A 32 1.36 -0.76 5.02
CA SER A 32 0.50 -1.52 5.93
C SER A 32 -0.76 -2.01 5.19
N PRO A 33 -1.02 -3.32 5.08
CA PRO A 33 -2.17 -3.85 4.32
C PRO A 33 -3.52 -3.29 4.79
N ARG A 34 -3.65 -2.97 6.08
CA ARG A 34 -4.89 -2.45 6.67
C ARG A 34 -5.11 -0.95 6.47
N TYR A 35 -4.03 -0.19 6.27
CA TYR A 35 -4.06 1.28 6.23
C TYR A 35 -3.63 1.84 4.88
N ASN A 36 -3.26 0.97 3.94
CA ASN A 36 -2.91 1.34 2.60
C ASN A 36 -4.16 1.78 1.84
N TRP A 37 -4.33 3.08 1.64
CA TRP A 37 -5.44 3.62 0.87
C TRP A 37 -5.27 3.46 -0.65
N LEU A 38 -4.05 3.13 -1.13
CA LEU A 38 -3.80 2.83 -2.55
C LEU A 38 -4.24 1.41 -2.89
N ASP A 39 -4.12 0.51 -1.92
CA ASP A 39 -4.69 -0.83 -1.96
C ASP A 39 -6.10 -0.75 -1.38
N ASN A 40 -6.92 0.08 -2.03
CA ASN A 40 -8.36 0.07 -1.81
C ASN A 40 -8.81 -1.29 -2.32
N ASP A 41 -9.03 -2.20 -1.36
CA ASP A 41 -9.36 -3.61 -1.50
C ASP A 41 -10.57 -3.77 -2.45
N SER A 42 -10.30 -3.65 -3.74
CA SER A 42 -11.15 -4.04 -4.84
C SER A 42 -10.99 -5.54 -5.03
N SER A 43 -11.02 -6.29 -3.93
CA SER A 43 -11.26 -7.73 -3.90
C SER A 43 -12.57 -8.11 -4.60
N TRP A 44 -13.40 -7.12 -4.94
CA TRP A 44 -14.53 -7.24 -5.85
C TRP A 44 -14.17 -7.17 -7.35
N PHE A 45 -13.10 -6.49 -7.79
CA PHE A 45 -12.87 -6.19 -9.22
C PHE A 45 -11.62 -6.75 -9.91
N SER A 46 -10.64 -7.36 -9.22
CA SER A 46 -9.41 -7.77 -9.94
C SER A 46 -8.78 -9.08 -9.46
N THR A 47 -9.46 -10.23 -9.61
CA THR A 47 -8.78 -11.48 -9.99
C THR A 47 -9.73 -12.38 -10.79
N PRO A 48 -9.58 -12.49 -12.13
CA PRO A 48 -10.23 -13.55 -12.90
C PRO A 48 -9.77 -14.95 -12.45
N SER A 49 -8.61 -15.08 -11.81
CA SER A 49 -8.03 -16.38 -11.42
C SER A 49 -8.89 -17.12 -10.40
N ALA A 50 -9.40 -16.46 -9.35
CA ALA A 50 -10.21 -17.14 -8.34
C ALA A 50 -11.58 -17.61 -8.87
N PHE A 51 -12.16 -16.88 -9.85
CA PHE A 51 -13.38 -17.32 -10.53
C PHE A 51 -13.13 -18.51 -11.44
N ILE A 52 -12.03 -18.51 -12.21
CA ILE A 52 -11.67 -19.64 -13.07
C ILE A 52 -11.30 -20.86 -12.24
N ASP A 53 -10.58 -20.72 -11.13
CA ASP A 53 -10.17 -21.86 -10.29
C ASP A 53 -11.38 -22.59 -9.69
N ASN A 54 -12.35 -21.86 -9.14
CA ASN A 54 -13.52 -22.48 -8.52
C ASN A 54 -14.49 -23.07 -9.56
N THR A 55 -14.64 -22.40 -10.71
CA THR A 55 -15.55 -22.85 -11.76
C THR A 55 -14.96 -24.01 -12.56
N THR A 56 -13.66 -24.01 -12.83
CA THR A 56 -12.97 -25.13 -13.49
C THR A 56 -12.94 -26.37 -12.62
N MET A 57 -12.71 -26.24 -11.31
CA MET A 57 -12.75 -27.36 -10.37
C MET A 57 -14.15 -28.01 -10.30
N LEU A 58 -15.22 -27.20 -10.27
CA LEU A 58 -16.60 -27.71 -10.31
C LEU A 58 -16.93 -28.40 -11.64
N VAL A 59 -16.51 -27.84 -12.78
CA VAL A 59 -16.73 -28.43 -14.11
C VAL A 59 -15.96 -29.74 -14.27
N LEU A 60 -14.71 -29.82 -13.79
CA LEU A 60 -13.91 -31.04 -13.80
C LEU A 60 -14.50 -32.12 -12.90
N TYR A 61 -14.98 -31.76 -11.71
CA TYR A 61 -15.67 -32.70 -10.82
C TYR A 61 -16.97 -33.24 -11.44
N LEU A 62 -17.80 -32.37 -12.04
CA LEU A 62 -19.02 -32.82 -12.74
C LEU A 62 -18.69 -33.73 -13.93
N ARG A 63 -17.65 -33.42 -14.70
CA ARG A 63 -17.20 -34.26 -15.84
C ARG A 63 -16.71 -35.63 -15.38
N ALA A 64 -16.02 -35.72 -14.25
CA ALA A 64 -15.54 -36.99 -13.69
C ALA A 64 -16.65 -37.87 -13.08
N LEU A 65 -17.82 -37.29 -12.77
CA LEU A 65 -18.97 -38.02 -12.21
C LEU A 65 -19.88 -38.64 -13.28
N ILE A 66 -19.84 -38.10 -14.51
CA ILE A 66 -20.73 -38.48 -15.61
C ILE A 66 -20.08 -39.52 -16.56
N ILE A 67 -18.79 -39.79 -16.40
CA ILE A 67 -18.01 -40.82 -17.11
C ILE A 67 -17.74 -41.96 -16.14
#